data_AF-A0A534NPN4-F1
#
_entry.id   AF-A0A534NPN4-F1
#
_cell.length_a   1.000
_cell.length_b   1.000
_cell.length_c   1.000
_cell.angle_alpha   90.00
_cell.angle_beta   90.00
_cell.angle_gamma   90.00
#
_symmetry.space_group_name_H-M   'P 1'
#
loop_
_entity.id
_entity.type
_entity.pdbx_description
1 polymer ?
#
loop_
_entity_poly.entity_id
_entity_poly.type
_entity_poly.pdbx_seq_one_letter_code
_entity_poly.pdbx_strand_id
1 'polypeptide(L)'
;MAARRVLDKWVMLQHGHLWDPSNATPTGGGETMTGVLHHAVIPFLRHLLPRSNVHIDPERLVALRPEERVIPVLERWLKPGIFERFIDALLEILVENGALARPLAWVTTPSLLRWRLKDDDDLWERAGASAMAVLEGAKSLPGKPPPPDVLVLGHTHVMDWAVQDGRPGVQRLYVNLGTWSARATDAAGPMDAAMPLLRIDADSRQLRAELFDCARRWRPLQRFEVDR
;
A
#
# COMPACT_ATOMS: atom_id res chain seq x y z
N MET A 1 -1.04 -6.33 -16.99
CA MET A 1 -0.25 -7.53 -16.59
C MET A 1 0.85 -7.69 -17.61
N ALA A 2 2.05 -8.09 -17.20
CA ALA A 2 3.14 -8.46 -18.08
C ALA A 2 3.65 -9.86 -17.69
N ALA A 3 3.92 -10.69 -18.69
CA ALA A 3 4.45 -12.03 -18.52
C ALA A 3 5.80 -12.10 -19.23
N ARG A 4 6.81 -12.61 -18.54
CA ARG A 4 8.12 -12.86 -19.14
C ARG A 4 8.52 -14.29 -18.83
N ARG A 5 8.83 -15.03 -19.89
CA ARG A 5 9.51 -16.31 -19.73
C ARG A 5 11.00 -16.07 -19.57
N VAL A 6 11.57 -16.66 -18.54
CA VAL A 6 13.01 -16.64 -18.25
C VAL A 6 13.44 -18.09 -18.10
N LEU A 7 14.13 -18.63 -19.11
CA LEU A 7 14.41 -20.07 -19.23
C LEU A 7 13.11 -20.90 -19.28
N ASP A 8 12.97 -21.88 -18.38
CA ASP A 8 11.76 -22.66 -18.16
C ASP A 8 10.80 -22.05 -17.13
N LYS A 9 11.15 -20.91 -16.52
CA LYS A 9 10.38 -20.24 -15.48
C LYS A 9 9.52 -19.11 -16.01
N TRP A 10 8.39 -18.88 -15.34
CA TRP A 10 7.48 -17.78 -15.63
C TRP A 10 7.55 -16.69 -14.57
N VAL A 11 7.93 -15.49 -14.99
CA VAL A 11 7.87 -14.26 -14.20
C VAL A 11 6.62 -13.50 -14.58
N MET A 12 5.73 -13.28 -13.62
CA MET A 12 4.47 -12.57 -13.81
C MET A 12 4.48 -11.27 -13.03
N LEU A 13 4.31 -10.14 -13.73
CA LEU A 13 4.08 -8.84 -13.14
C LEU A 13 2.60 -8.49 -13.27
N GLN A 14 1.94 -8.29 -12.14
CA GLN A 14 0.55 -7.82 -12.11
C GLN A 14 0.43 -6.62 -11.19
N HIS A 15 -0.17 -5.54 -11.70
CA HIS A 15 -0.59 -4.45 -10.84
C HIS A 15 -1.72 -4.96 -9.93
N GLY A 16 -1.51 -4.90 -8.62
CA GLY A 16 -2.41 -5.50 -7.62
C GLY A 16 -3.83 -4.93 -7.59
N HIS A 17 -4.11 -3.86 -8.35
CA HIS A 17 -5.44 -3.26 -8.47
C HIS A 17 -6.56 -4.27 -8.80
N LEU A 18 -6.26 -5.34 -9.57
CA LEU A 18 -7.24 -6.38 -9.93
C LEU A 18 -7.62 -7.29 -8.77
N TRP A 19 -6.88 -7.22 -7.67
CA TRP A 19 -7.10 -8.02 -6.47
C TRP A 19 -7.71 -7.20 -5.35
N ASP A 20 -7.88 -5.91 -5.59
CA ASP A 20 -8.51 -4.98 -4.69
C ASP A 20 -9.96 -4.77 -5.13
N PRO A 21 -10.94 -5.30 -4.37
CA PRO A 21 -12.35 -5.16 -4.69
C PRO A 21 -12.83 -3.70 -4.73
N SER A 22 -12.13 -2.78 -4.05
CA SER A 22 -12.50 -1.36 -4.03
C SER A 22 -12.35 -0.67 -5.40
N ASN A 23 -11.53 -1.24 -6.30
CA ASN A 23 -11.36 -0.73 -7.66
C ASN A 23 -12.49 -1.13 -8.63
N ALA A 24 -13.37 -2.06 -8.24
CA ALA A 24 -14.52 -2.44 -9.07
C ALA A 24 -15.64 -1.38 -9.06
N THR A 25 -15.55 -0.40 -8.16
CA THR A 25 -16.48 0.74 -8.07
C THR A 25 -15.86 1.96 -8.76
N PRO A 26 -16.51 2.54 -9.80
CA PRO A 26 -16.13 3.86 -10.33
C PRO A 26 -16.18 4.90 -9.19
N THR A 27 -15.20 5.81 -9.11
CA THR A 27 -15.00 6.76 -7.98
C THR A 27 -14.88 6.08 -6.62
N GLY A 28 -13.87 5.21 -6.48
CA GLY A 28 -13.61 4.47 -5.24
C GLY A 28 -13.28 5.39 -4.05
N GLY A 29 -13.48 4.87 -2.83
CA GLY A 29 -13.22 5.59 -1.58
C GLY A 29 -11.79 6.15 -1.49
N GLY A 30 -10.80 5.44 -2.01
CA GLY A 30 -9.39 5.87 -1.99
C GLY A 30 -9.07 7.09 -2.86
N GLU A 31 -9.71 7.23 -4.03
CA GLU A 31 -9.55 8.42 -4.89
C GLU A 31 -10.14 9.66 -4.20
N THR A 32 -11.32 9.50 -3.60
CA THR A 32 -11.97 10.56 -2.82
C THR A 32 -11.14 10.95 -1.61
N MET A 33 -10.60 9.97 -0.87
CA MET A 33 -9.75 10.22 0.30
C MET A 33 -8.45 10.93 -0.09
N THR A 34 -7.82 10.52 -1.19
CA THR A 34 -6.65 11.20 -1.75
C THR A 34 -6.96 12.65 -2.09
N GLY A 35 -8.11 12.93 -2.73
CA GLY A 35 -8.58 14.28 -3.00
C GLY A 35 -8.78 15.12 -1.74
N VAL A 36 -9.44 14.55 -0.71
CA VAL A 36 -9.66 15.21 0.59
C VAL A 36 -8.33 15.55 1.27
N LEU A 37 -7.35 14.66 1.23
CA LEU A 37 -6.02 14.93 1.78
C LEU A 37 -5.32 16.10 1.10
N HIS A 38 -5.25 16.07 -0.23
CA HIS A 38 -4.52 17.08 -1.00
C HIS A 38 -5.19 18.45 -0.97
N HIS A 39 -6.51 18.50 -0.98
CA HIS A 39 -7.25 19.76 -1.15
C HIS A 39 -7.82 20.35 0.14
N ALA A 40 -7.98 19.56 1.21
CA ALA A 40 -8.51 20.05 2.48
C ALA A 40 -7.53 19.86 3.65
N VAL A 41 -7.06 18.64 3.87
CA VAL A 41 -6.28 18.30 5.09
C VAL A 41 -4.89 18.95 5.07
N ILE A 42 -4.13 18.78 3.99
CA ILE A 42 -2.77 19.34 3.89
C ILE A 42 -2.79 20.87 3.96
N PRO A 43 -3.65 21.59 3.19
CA PRO A 43 -3.79 23.03 3.35
C PRO A 43 -4.13 23.44 4.78
N PHE A 44 -5.09 22.78 5.45
CA PHE A 44 -5.42 23.08 6.84
C PHE A 44 -4.21 22.93 7.77
N LEU A 45 -3.47 21.82 7.66
CA LEU A 45 -2.28 21.59 8.48
C LEU A 45 -1.17 22.62 8.25
N ARG A 46 -0.98 23.08 7.01
CA ARG A 46 -0.01 24.15 6.68
C ARG A 46 -0.35 25.50 7.35
N HIS A 47 -1.63 25.74 7.67
CA HIS A 47 -2.09 26.97 8.32
C HIS A 47 -2.15 26.87 9.85
N LEU A 48 -1.96 25.68 10.43
CA LEU A 48 -1.94 25.52 11.87
C LEU A 48 -0.62 25.97 12.48
N LEU A 49 -0.72 26.72 13.57
CA LEU A 49 0.44 26.98 14.42
C LEU A 49 0.91 25.68 15.06
N PRO A 50 2.19 25.29 14.91
CA PRO A 50 2.72 24.09 15.52
C PRO A 50 2.51 24.13 17.04
N ARG A 51 2.17 22.99 17.65
CA ARG A 51 2.23 22.87 19.12
C ARG A 51 3.69 22.97 19.54
N SER A 52 3.95 23.53 20.73
CA SER A 52 5.30 23.47 21.31
C SER A 52 5.76 22.00 21.35
N ASN A 53 6.95 21.74 20.81
CA ASN A 53 7.58 20.41 20.74
C ASN A 53 6.89 19.37 19.84
N VAL A 54 5.96 19.77 18.96
CA VAL A 54 5.39 18.87 17.94
C VAL A 54 5.78 19.38 16.56
N HIS A 55 6.57 18.60 15.83
CA HIS A 55 6.88 18.86 14.44
C HIS A 55 5.74 18.34 13.55
N ILE A 56 5.17 19.22 12.74
CA ILE A 56 4.16 18.89 11.72
C ILE A 56 4.83 19.13 10.37
N ASP A 57 4.89 18.08 9.56
CA ASP A 57 5.30 18.15 8.16
C ASP A 57 4.09 17.67 7.33
N PRO A 58 3.23 18.60 6.86
CA PRO A 58 1.98 18.25 6.19
C PRO A 58 2.16 17.37 4.95
N GLU A 59 3.29 17.48 4.24
CA GLU A 59 3.58 16.67 3.05
C GLU A 59 3.72 15.19 3.38
N ARG A 60 4.04 14.84 4.64
CA ARG A 60 4.12 13.45 5.08
C ARG A 60 2.79 12.73 5.02
N LEU A 61 1.64 13.41 5.05
CA LEU A 61 0.36 12.73 4.90
C LEU A 61 0.19 12.07 3.53
N VAL A 62 0.83 12.60 2.48
CA VAL A 62 0.84 12.01 1.13
C VAL A 62 1.68 10.73 1.09
N ALA A 63 2.71 10.67 1.94
CA ALA A 63 3.60 9.51 2.10
C ALA A 63 2.98 8.39 2.95
N LEU A 64 1.89 8.68 3.66
CA LEU A 64 1.07 7.67 4.32
C LEU A 64 0.12 7.06 3.31
N ARG A 65 -0.28 5.81 3.52
CA ARG A 65 -1.53 5.35 2.94
C ARG A 65 -2.67 6.19 3.54
N PRO A 66 -3.45 6.93 2.71
CA PRO A 66 -4.54 7.77 3.16
C PRO A 66 -5.50 7.05 4.09
N GLU A 67 -5.74 5.77 3.79
CA GLU A 67 -6.72 4.92 4.45
C GLU A 67 -6.20 4.42 5.81
N GLU A 68 -4.91 4.13 5.94
CA GLU A 68 -4.38 3.36 7.07
C GLU A 68 -3.92 4.22 8.26
N ARG A 69 -3.43 5.45 8.02
CA ARG A 69 -2.65 6.19 9.04
C ARG A 69 -3.02 7.65 9.25
N VAL A 70 -3.88 8.23 8.42
CA VAL A 70 -4.22 9.67 8.50
C VAL A 70 -4.90 10.01 9.82
N ILE A 71 -5.94 9.28 10.21
CA ILE A 71 -6.71 9.60 11.43
C ILE A 71 -5.83 9.53 12.69
N PRO A 72 -5.08 8.43 12.97
CA PRO A 72 -4.19 8.39 14.13
C PRO A 72 -3.10 9.46 14.13
N VAL A 73 -2.65 9.91 12.95
CA VAL A 73 -1.66 11.00 12.84
C VAL A 73 -2.28 12.34 13.19
N LEU A 74 -3.45 12.66 12.64
CA LEU A 74 -4.17 13.89 12.94
C LEU A 74 -4.48 13.98 14.44
N GLU A 75 -4.88 12.89 15.09
CA GLU A 75 -5.14 12.86 16.53
C GLU A 75 -3.91 13.20 17.38
N ARG A 76 -2.71 12.79 16.95
CA ARG A 76 -1.47 13.10 17.67
C ARG A 76 -0.97 14.52 17.40
N TRP A 77 -1.10 14.98 16.15
CA TRP A 77 -0.62 16.30 15.74
C TRP A 77 -1.51 17.43 16.23
N LEU A 78 -2.82 17.24 16.16
CA LEU A 78 -3.79 18.24 16.58
C LEU A 78 -3.98 18.23 18.09
N LYS A 79 -4.35 19.38 18.67
CA LYS A 79 -4.76 19.44 20.08
C LYS A 79 -6.12 18.74 20.24
N PRO A 80 -6.38 18.08 21.39
CA PRO A 80 -7.74 17.70 21.75
C PRO A 80 -8.68 18.92 21.62
N GLY A 81 -9.82 18.74 20.98
CA GLY A 81 -10.79 19.77 20.58
C GLY A 81 -10.57 20.37 19.19
N ILE A 82 -9.33 20.41 18.67
CA ILE A 82 -9.07 20.84 17.28
C ILE A 82 -9.33 19.68 16.31
N PHE A 83 -8.93 18.47 16.69
CA PHE A 83 -9.16 17.27 15.89
C PHE A 83 -10.66 17.04 15.66
N GLU A 84 -11.46 17.10 16.72
CA GLU A 84 -12.91 16.87 16.68
C GLU A 84 -13.59 17.93 15.80
N ARG A 85 -13.27 19.22 16.02
CA ARG A 85 -13.79 20.31 15.17
C ARG A 85 -13.38 20.17 13.70
N PHE A 86 -12.18 19.67 13.44
CA PHE A 86 -11.73 19.41 12.07
C PHE A 86 -12.56 18.30 11.42
N ILE A 87 -12.80 17.19 12.12
CA ILE A 87 -13.64 16.10 11.61
C ILE A 87 -15.08 16.58 11.40
N ASP A 88 -15.64 17.31 12.37
CA ASP A 88 -17.00 17.86 12.24
C ASP A 88 -17.13 18.78 11.02
N ALA A 89 -16.18 19.71 10.84
CA ALA A 89 -16.16 20.62 9.69
C ALA A 89 -15.96 19.86 8.36
N LEU A 90 -15.12 18.84 8.34
CA LEU A 90 -14.93 18.00 7.14
C LEU A 90 -16.22 17.26 6.79
N LEU A 91 -16.91 16.66 7.77
CA LEU A 91 -18.18 15.99 7.56
C LEU A 91 -19.27 16.96 7.08
N GLU A 92 -19.32 18.17 7.64
CA GLU A 92 -20.25 19.22 7.23
C GLU A 92 -20.02 19.63 5.76
N ILE A 93 -18.76 19.87 5.37
CA ILE A 93 -18.40 20.16 3.98
C ILE A 93 -18.82 19.01 3.06
N LEU A 94 -18.58 17.76 3.44
CA LEU A 94 -19.00 16.59 2.65
C LEU A 94 -20.53 16.52 2.51
N VAL A 95 -21.30 16.90 3.54
CA VAL A 95 -22.76 16.97 3.47
C VAL A 95 -23.23 18.10 2.56
N GLU A 96 -22.65 19.29 2.70
CA GLU A 96 -23.00 20.46 1.88
C GLU A 96 -22.73 20.23 0.40
N ASN A 97 -21.67 19.49 0.08
CA ASN A 97 -21.31 19.12 -1.29
C ASN A 97 -22.05 17.88 -1.80
N GLY A 98 -22.97 17.30 -1.01
CA GLY A 98 -23.75 16.12 -1.41
C GLY A 98 -22.96 14.81 -1.46
N ALA A 99 -21.71 14.80 -0.97
CA ALA A 99 -20.83 13.63 -0.92
C ALA A 99 -21.13 12.71 0.27
N LEU A 100 -21.84 13.21 1.29
CA LEU A 100 -22.26 12.45 2.46
C LEU A 100 -23.70 12.79 2.84
N ALA A 101 -24.53 11.78 3.13
CA ALA A 101 -25.88 12.03 3.62
C ALA A 101 -25.83 12.63 5.05
N ARG A 102 -26.58 13.70 5.30
CA ARG A 102 -26.64 14.38 6.61
C ARG A 102 -26.89 13.43 7.81
N PRO A 103 -27.79 12.41 7.72
CA PRO A 103 -27.95 11.45 8.80
C PRO A 103 -26.71 10.60 9.07
N LEU A 104 -25.92 10.28 8.03
CA LEU A 104 -24.68 9.54 8.16
C LEU A 104 -23.60 10.38 8.82
N ALA A 105 -23.49 11.67 8.47
CA ALA A 105 -22.57 12.60 9.14
C ALA A 105 -22.85 12.68 10.65
N TRP A 106 -24.12 12.71 11.05
CA TRP A 106 -24.52 12.79 12.46
C TRP A 106 -24.08 11.59 13.32
N VAL A 107 -24.07 10.39 12.74
CA VAL A 107 -23.65 9.16 13.44
C VAL A 107 -22.17 8.83 13.24
N THR A 108 -21.47 9.59 12.40
CA THR A 108 -20.06 9.36 12.11
C THR A 108 -19.21 9.88 13.25
N THR A 109 -18.47 8.97 13.89
CA THR A 109 -17.51 9.28 14.94
C THR A 109 -16.09 8.95 14.48
N PRO A 110 -15.04 9.52 15.08
CA PRO A 110 -13.66 9.11 14.80
C PRO A 110 -13.44 7.60 14.95
N SER A 111 -14.08 6.96 15.94
CA SER A 111 -14.03 5.51 16.12
C SER A 111 -14.70 4.72 14.99
N LEU A 112 -15.82 5.22 14.45
CA LEU A 112 -16.48 4.62 13.29
C LEU A 112 -15.65 4.79 12.02
N LEU A 113 -15.03 5.96 11.82
CA LEU A 113 -14.09 6.20 10.73
C LEU A 113 -12.91 5.23 10.81
N ARG A 114 -12.29 5.07 11.99
CA ARG A 114 -11.22 4.07 12.20
C ARG A 114 -11.67 2.66 11.86
N TRP A 115 -12.87 2.27 12.29
CA TRP A 115 -13.39 0.93 12.01
C TRP A 115 -13.60 0.70 10.51
N ARG A 116 -14.10 1.70 9.78
CA ARG A 116 -14.28 1.63 8.31
C ARG A 116 -12.95 1.61 7.56
N LEU A 117 -11.97 2.36 8.04
CA LEU A 117 -10.63 2.42 7.44
C LEU A 117 -9.81 1.15 7.70
N LYS A 118 -10.13 0.40 8.76
CA LYS A 118 -9.48 -0.87 9.09
C LYS A 118 -9.62 -1.93 8.00
N ASP A 119 -10.70 -1.92 7.21
CA ASP A 119 -10.90 -2.89 6.13
C ASP A 119 -9.87 -2.72 4.99
N ASP A 120 -9.23 -1.54 4.87
CA ASP A 120 -8.16 -1.26 3.90
C ASP A 120 -6.76 -1.64 4.40
N ASP A 121 -6.54 -1.68 5.73
CA ASP A 121 -5.28 -2.17 6.36
C ASP A 121 -4.99 -3.64 5.97
N ASP A 122 -6.03 -4.44 5.82
CA ASP A 122 -5.95 -5.85 5.44
C ASP A 122 -5.61 -6.05 3.94
N LEU A 123 -5.56 -5.00 3.11
CA LEU A 123 -5.33 -5.15 1.67
C LEU A 123 -3.97 -5.76 1.39
N TRP A 124 -2.93 -5.36 2.12
CA TRP A 124 -1.61 -5.97 2.00
C TRP A 124 -1.65 -7.46 2.38
N GLU A 125 -2.27 -7.81 3.51
CA GLU A 125 -2.36 -9.18 4.00
C GLU A 125 -3.17 -10.07 3.03
N ARG A 126 -4.32 -9.58 2.55
CA ARG A 126 -5.18 -10.28 1.58
C ARG A 126 -4.51 -10.45 0.23
N ALA A 127 -3.76 -9.44 -0.22
CA ALA A 127 -2.98 -9.53 -1.45
C ALA A 127 -1.85 -10.55 -1.29
N GLY A 128 -1.11 -10.53 -0.18
CA GLY A 128 -0.08 -11.53 0.13
C GLY A 128 -0.65 -12.95 0.16
N ALA A 129 -1.75 -13.18 0.90
CA ALA A 129 -2.42 -14.47 0.96
C ALA A 129 -2.92 -14.95 -0.42
N SER A 130 -3.48 -14.03 -1.23
CA SER A 130 -3.87 -14.34 -2.61
C SER A 130 -2.67 -14.70 -3.50
N ALA A 131 -1.53 -14.04 -3.31
CA ALA A 131 -0.31 -14.32 -4.05
C ALA A 131 0.19 -15.74 -3.73
N MET A 132 0.21 -16.10 -2.45
CA MET A 132 0.63 -17.42 -2.00
C MET A 132 -0.31 -18.52 -2.54
N ALA A 133 -1.63 -18.32 -2.47
CA ALA A 133 -2.60 -19.27 -3.04
C ALA A 133 -2.44 -19.42 -4.57
N VAL A 134 -2.04 -18.36 -5.29
CA VAL A 134 -1.70 -18.45 -6.71
C VAL A 134 -0.43 -19.26 -6.93
N LEU A 135 0.62 -19.01 -6.15
CA LEU A 135 1.87 -19.75 -6.23
C LEU A 135 1.69 -21.22 -5.84
N GLU A 136 0.75 -21.55 -4.98
CA GLU A 136 0.36 -22.94 -4.66
C GLU A 136 -0.45 -23.61 -5.78
N GLY A 137 -1.03 -22.82 -6.69
CA GLY A 137 -1.98 -23.29 -7.71
C GLY A 137 -3.40 -23.48 -7.18
N ALA A 138 -3.69 -23.08 -5.94
CA ALA A 138 -5.03 -23.09 -5.35
C ALA A 138 -5.94 -21.98 -5.91
N LYS A 139 -5.34 -20.91 -6.44
CA LYS A 139 -6.04 -19.78 -7.08
C LYS A 139 -5.44 -19.49 -8.46
N SER A 140 -6.28 -19.11 -9.42
CA SER A 140 -5.81 -18.64 -10.73
C SER A 140 -5.62 -17.12 -10.74
N LEU A 141 -4.59 -16.66 -11.44
CA LEU A 141 -4.42 -15.24 -11.74
C LEU A 141 -5.57 -14.74 -12.65
N PRO A 142 -6.06 -13.50 -12.44
CA PRO A 142 -6.99 -12.87 -13.38
C PRO A 142 -6.43 -12.87 -14.82
N GLY A 143 -7.25 -13.24 -15.80
CA GLY A 143 -6.80 -13.41 -17.19
C GLY A 143 -6.14 -14.77 -17.50
N LYS A 144 -6.07 -15.67 -16.51
CA LYS A 144 -5.58 -17.06 -16.64
C LYS A 144 -4.22 -17.20 -17.37
N PRO A 145 -3.18 -16.41 -17.02
CA PRO A 145 -1.83 -16.63 -17.52
C PRO A 145 -1.26 -17.99 -17.03
N PRO A 146 -0.13 -18.45 -17.59
CA PRO A 146 0.62 -19.59 -17.06
C PRO A 146 0.90 -19.46 -15.56
N PRO A 147 1.03 -20.58 -14.81
CA PRO A 147 1.39 -20.55 -13.41
C PRO A 147 2.74 -19.84 -13.18
N PRO A 148 2.82 -18.84 -12.30
CA PRO A 148 4.06 -18.12 -12.02
C PRO A 148 5.03 -18.96 -11.16
N ASP A 149 6.32 -18.84 -11.45
CA ASP A 149 7.40 -19.22 -10.54
C ASP A 149 7.88 -18.02 -9.72
N VAL A 150 7.79 -16.82 -10.31
CA VAL A 150 7.98 -15.53 -9.62
C VAL A 150 6.77 -14.66 -9.90
N LEU A 151 6.09 -14.22 -8.85
CA LEU A 151 4.94 -13.33 -8.91
C LEU A 151 5.28 -11.99 -8.28
N VAL A 152 5.27 -10.95 -9.11
CA VAL A 152 5.55 -9.57 -8.70
C VAL A 152 4.24 -8.78 -8.69
N LEU A 153 3.93 -8.20 -7.53
CA LEU A 153 2.80 -7.31 -7.33
C LEU A 153 3.24 -5.88 -7.01
N GLY A 154 2.29 -4.97 -7.20
CA GLY A 154 2.33 -3.61 -6.67
C GLY A 154 1.01 -3.29 -5.98
N HIS A 155 0.59 -2.01 -5.99
CA HIS A 155 -0.70 -1.52 -5.47
C HIS A 155 -0.81 -1.44 -3.94
N THR A 156 -0.31 -2.44 -3.21
CA THR A 156 -0.43 -2.47 -1.74
C THR A 156 0.39 -1.39 -1.03
N HIS A 157 1.25 -0.65 -1.73
CA HIS A 157 2.21 0.29 -1.12
C HIS A 157 2.88 -0.28 0.15
N VAL A 158 3.09 -1.60 0.20
CA VAL A 158 3.87 -2.29 1.23
C VAL A 158 4.86 -3.17 0.49
N MET A 159 6.13 -3.11 0.90
CA MET A 159 7.17 -3.93 0.32
C MET A 159 7.06 -5.29 1.01
N ASP A 160 6.99 -6.34 0.22
CA ASP A 160 6.75 -7.69 0.73
C ASP A 160 7.56 -8.71 -0.06
N TRP A 161 7.91 -9.79 0.62
CA TRP A 161 8.76 -10.84 0.09
C TRP A 161 8.44 -12.15 0.79
N ALA A 162 7.94 -13.13 0.04
CA ALA A 162 7.64 -14.45 0.59
C ALA A 162 8.06 -15.54 -0.38
N VAL A 163 8.63 -16.60 0.18
CA VAL A 163 8.94 -17.82 -0.56
C VAL A 163 7.82 -18.82 -0.32
N GLN A 164 7.35 -19.44 -1.40
CA GLN A 164 6.37 -20.52 -1.37
C GLN A 164 7.10 -21.82 -1.70
N ASP A 165 7.10 -22.77 -0.77
CA ASP A 165 7.58 -24.12 -1.02
C ASP A 165 6.50 -24.88 -1.79
N GLY A 166 6.67 -25.03 -3.10
CA GLY A 166 5.70 -25.64 -3.99
C GLY A 166 5.64 -27.17 -3.84
N ARG A 167 5.79 -27.89 -4.94
CA ARG A 167 6.06 -29.34 -4.88
C ARG A 167 7.45 -29.59 -4.26
N PRO A 168 7.74 -30.77 -3.69
CA PRO A 168 9.09 -31.08 -3.21
C PRO A 168 10.16 -30.74 -4.25
N GLY A 169 11.09 -29.85 -3.90
CA GLY A 169 12.18 -29.39 -4.77
C GLY A 169 11.86 -28.19 -5.68
N VAL A 170 10.68 -27.56 -5.61
CA VAL A 170 10.34 -26.37 -6.40
C VAL A 170 9.93 -25.22 -5.50
N GLN A 171 10.84 -24.28 -5.25
CA GLN A 171 10.52 -23.03 -4.55
C GLN A 171 10.07 -21.96 -5.53
N ARG A 172 9.10 -21.16 -5.11
CA ARG A 172 8.53 -20.05 -5.87
C ARG A 172 8.60 -18.77 -5.05
N LEU A 173 8.54 -17.63 -5.72
CA LEU A 173 8.74 -16.33 -5.09
C LEU A 173 7.55 -15.39 -5.32
N TYR A 174 7.06 -14.80 -4.24
CA TYR A 174 6.20 -13.63 -4.25
C TYR A 174 7.02 -12.39 -3.86
N VAL A 175 6.91 -11.33 -4.64
CA VAL A 175 7.48 -10.01 -4.34
C VAL A 175 6.41 -8.95 -4.48
N ASN A 176 6.31 -8.04 -3.52
CA ASN A 176 5.61 -6.78 -3.68
C ASN A 176 6.63 -5.65 -3.63
N LEU A 177 6.75 -4.89 -4.72
CA LEU A 177 7.68 -3.75 -4.77
C LEU A 177 7.12 -2.55 -4.02
N GLY A 178 5.81 -2.54 -3.79
CA GLY A 178 5.19 -1.47 -3.07
C GLY A 178 5.11 -0.16 -3.88
N THR A 179 5.59 0.96 -3.32
CA THR A 179 5.56 2.29 -3.93
C THR A 179 6.96 2.91 -3.83
N TRP A 180 7.34 3.62 -4.88
CA TRP A 180 8.55 4.43 -5.03
C TRP A 180 8.58 5.70 -4.17
N SER A 181 7.44 6.12 -3.63
CA SER A 181 7.35 7.30 -2.80
C SER A 181 7.83 6.95 -1.40
N ALA A 182 8.62 7.86 -0.83
CA ALA A 182 8.89 7.93 0.60
C ALA A 182 7.70 7.41 1.41
N ARG A 183 7.92 6.40 2.23
CA ARG A 183 6.91 5.93 3.18
C ARG A 183 7.24 6.41 4.56
N ALA A 184 6.22 6.59 5.36
CA ALA A 184 6.40 6.62 6.79
C ALA A 184 5.41 5.61 7.39
N THR A 185 5.89 4.75 8.29
CA THR A 185 5.03 3.88 9.09
C THR A 185 4.06 4.71 9.96
N ASP A 186 4.47 5.93 10.24
CA ASP A 186 3.78 6.97 10.98
C ASP A 186 4.35 8.33 10.56
N ALA A 187 3.55 9.39 10.57
CA ALA A 187 4.04 10.69 10.10
C ALA A 187 5.18 11.29 10.95
N ALA A 188 5.41 10.77 12.16
CA ALA A 188 6.52 11.16 13.03
C ALA A 188 7.76 10.26 12.91
N GLY A 189 7.65 9.12 12.21
CA GLY A 189 8.73 8.15 12.09
C GLY A 189 9.77 8.51 11.04
N PRO A 190 10.85 7.73 10.97
CA PRO A 190 11.81 7.84 9.89
C PRO A 190 11.12 7.52 8.57
N MET A 191 11.36 8.39 7.59
CA MET A 191 10.89 8.16 6.23
C MET A 191 11.69 7.00 5.63
N ASP A 192 11.01 5.93 5.25
CA ASP A 192 11.56 4.91 4.38
C ASP A 192 11.60 5.47 2.95
N ALA A 193 12.75 6.05 2.61
CA ALA A 193 13.08 6.54 1.28
C ALA A 193 13.77 5.47 0.43
N ALA A 194 13.61 4.18 0.77
CA ALA A 194 14.14 3.11 -0.04
C ALA A 194 13.58 3.20 -1.46
N MET A 195 14.46 3.00 -2.45
CA MET A 195 14.07 2.88 -3.84
C MET A 195 14.26 1.42 -4.24
N PRO A 196 13.25 0.55 -3.97
CA PRO A 196 13.37 -0.87 -4.21
C PRO A 196 13.45 -1.15 -5.71
N LEU A 197 14.52 -1.82 -6.12
CA LEU A 197 14.67 -2.36 -7.46
C LEU A 197 14.76 -3.88 -7.36
N LEU A 198 13.85 -4.57 -8.04
CA LEU A 198 13.93 -6.01 -8.22
C LEU A 198 14.71 -6.31 -9.51
N ARG A 199 15.86 -6.97 -9.35
CA ARG A 199 16.60 -7.55 -10.45
C ARG A 199 16.30 -9.04 -10.51
N ILE A 200 15.95 -9.53 -11.70
CA ILE A 200 15.77 -10.95 -11.97
C ILE A 200 16.75 -11.33 -13.06
N ASP A 201 17.72 -12.15 -12.68
CA ASP A 201 18.75 -12.69 -13.55
C ASP A 201 18.57 -14.21 -13.64
N ALA A 202 18.90 -14.78 -14.79
CA ALA A 202 18.92 -16.23 -14.91
C ALA A 202 20.03 -16.68 -15.85
N ASP A 203 20.68 -17.77 -15.46
CA ASP A 203 21.68 -18.45 -16.27
C ASP A 203 21.27 -19.92 -16.49
N SER A 204 22.07 -20.68 -17.25
CA SER A 204 21.77 -22.07 -17.59
C SER A 204 21.51 -23.02 -16.39
N ARG A 205 21.88 -22.61 -15.17
CA ARG A 205 21.83 -23.43 -13.93
C ARG A 205 20.90 -22.86 -12.87
N GLN A 206 20.74 -21.53 -12.81
CA GLN A 206 20.10 -20.87 -11.68
C GLN A 206 19.21 -19.69 -12.11
N LEU A 207 18.06 -19.55 -11.45
CA LEU A 207 17.26 -18.32 -11.42
C LEU A 207 17.59 -17.56 -10.13
N ARG A 208 17.93 -16.27 -10.26
CA ARG A 208 18.23 -15.36 -9.15
C ARG A 208 17.30 -14.16 -9.18
N ALA A 209 16.68 -13.86 -8.05
CA ALA A 209 15.96 -12.63 -7.81
C ALA A 209 16.60 -11.87 -6.65
N GLU A 210 16.95 -10.61 -6.85
CA GLU A 210 17.57 -9.75 -5.85
C GLU A 210 16.80 -8.44 -5.73
N LEU A 211 16.47 -8.08 -4.50
CA LEU A 211 15.85 -6.79 -4.19
C LEU A 211 16.94 -5.86 -3.66
N PHE A 212 17.11 -4.70 -4.29
CA PHE A 212 18.10 -3.69 -3.91
C PHE A 212 17.43 -2.40 -3.46
N ASP A 213 18.06 -1.70 -2.52
CA ASP A 213 17.78 -0.29 -2.28
C ASP A 213 18.75 0.58 -3.09
N CYS A 214 18.27 1.12 -4.20
CA CYS A 214 19.07 2.01 -5.05
C CYS A 214 19.40 3.35 -4.36
N ALA A 215 18.55 3.84 -3.45
CA ALA A 215 18.81 5.07 -2.72
C ALA A 215 19.98 4.92 -1.74
N ARG A 216 20.25 3.70 -1.28
CA ARG A 216 21.35 3.36 -0.36
C ARG A 216 22.49 2.61 -1.06
N ARG A 217 22.95 3.14 -2.20
CA ARG A 217 24.11 2.62 -2.97
C ARG A 217 23.95 1.15 -3.38
N TRP A 218 22.78 0.77 -3.87
CA TRP A 218 22.50 -0.60 -4.32
C TRP A 218 22.68 -1.65 -3.22
N ARG A 219 22.32 -1.29 -1.97
CA ARG A 219 22.38 -2.25 -0.86
C ARG A 219 21.41 -3.40 -1.13
N PRO A 220 21.86 -4.68 -1.08
CA PRO A 220 20.95 -5.82 -1.15
C PRO A 220 20.03 -5.82 0.08
N LEU A 221 18.72 -5.97 -0.17
CA LEU A 221 17.69 -6.11 0.85
C LEU A 221 17.28 -7.57 1.02
N GLN A 222 17.03 -8.28 -0.09
CA GLN A 222 16.63 -9.68 -0.12
C GLN A 222 17.23 -10.37 -1.34
N ARG A 223 17.40 -11.68 -1.25
CA ARG A 223 17.90 -12.53 -2.33
C ARG A 223 17.19 -13.87 -2.31
N PHE A 224 16.82 -14.34 -3.49
CA PHE A 224 16.22 -15.66 -3.73
C PHE A 224 16.95 -16.31 -4.89
N GLU A 225 17.31 -17.57 -4.70
CA GLU A 225 18.03 -18.37 -5.68
C GLU A 225 17.42 -19.76 -5.72
N VAL A 226 17.15 -20.24 -6.92
CA VAL A 226 16.77 -21.63 -7.14
C VAL A 226 17.60 -22.19 -8.26
N ASP A 227 18.26 -23.29 -7.96
CA ASP A 227 18.90 -24.13 -8.95
C ASP A 227 17.82 -24.86 -9.75
N ARG A 228 18.19 -25.28 -10.95
CA ARG A 228 17.37 -26.17 -11.77
C ARG A 228 17.11 -27.52 -11.13
#